data_AF-A0A830GDR3-F1
#
_entry.id   AF-A0A830GDR3-F1
#
_cell.length_a   1.000
_cell.length_b   1.000
_cell.length_c   1.000
_cell.angle_alpha   90.00
_cell.angle_beta   90.00
_cell.angle_gamma   90.00
#
_symmetry.space_group_name_H-M   'P 1'
#
loop_
_entity.id
_entity.type
_entity.pdbx_description
1 polymer ?
#
loop_
_entity_poly.entity_id
_entity_poly.type
_entity_poly.pdbx_seq_one_letter_code
_entity_poly.pdbx_strand_id
1 'polypeptide(L)'
;MNWGILFLVGTMFSLLDRLEATGAFGYVVDTLTAIVPFHALSQWEGVVVLLAFAVGMRVVFSTGSAALLVVLPVVLRVGTSVGIAPVPLALATVLVVGATTVFPFNTTAVLVAMTHGPIDSMDVLRFGLVTAISALVVVALSWLLYWPFALGVIR
;
A
#
# COMPACT_ATOMS: atom_id res chain seq x y z
N MET A 1 -2.15 -13.38 -24.59
CA MET A 1 -1.79 -13.86 -23.24
C MET A 1 -0.30 -13.65 -23.06
N ASN A 2 0.15 -12.85 -22.09
CA ASN A 2 1.58 -12.62 -21.86
C ASN A 2 2.09 -13.68 -20.87
N TRP A 3 2.84 -14.67 -21.36
CA TRP A 3 3.43 -15.75 -20.54
C TRP A 3 4.24 -15.22 -19.35
N GLY A 4 4.85 -14.03 -19.48
CA GLY A 4 5.56 -13.37 -18.39
C GLY A 4 4.66 -13.01 -17.19
N ILE A 5 3.39 -12.67 -17.42
CA ILE A 5 2.45 -12.35 -16.33
C ILE A 5 2.09 -13.62 -15.54
N LEU A 6 1.90 -14.76 -16.21
CA LEU A 6 1.64 -16.04 -15.54
C LEU A 6 2.79 -16.47 -14.64
N PHE A 7 4.03 -16.40 -15.14
CA PHE A 7 5.21 -16.72 -14.32
C PHE A 7 5.39 -15.73 -13.18
N LEU A 8 5.21 -14.43 -13.42
CA LEU A 8 5.31 -13.40 -12.40
C LEU A 8 4.32 -13.64 -11.26
N VAL A 9 3.05 -13.89 -11.59
CA VAL A 9 1.99 -14.19 -10.61
C VAL A 9 2.29 -15.48 -9.84
N GLY A 10 2.77 -16.53 -10.52
CA GLY A 10 3.18 -17.79 -9.88
C GLY A 10 4.36 -17.60 -8.91
N THR A 11 5.40 -16.87 -9.32
CA THR A 11 6.55 -16.55 -8.46
C THR A 11 6.14 -15.67 -7.27
N MET A 12 5.22 -14.72 -7.50
CA MET A 12 4.63 -13.88 -6.46
C MET A 12 3.93 -14.71 -5.39
N PHE A 13 3.12 -15.71 -5.76
CA PHE A 13 2.48 -16.63 -4.81
C PHE A 13 3.50 -17.54 -4.10
N SER A 14 4.49 -18.07 -4.82
CA SER A 14 5.55 -18.86 -4.18
C SER A 14 6.38 -18.06 -3.16
N LEU A 15 6.63 -16.78 -3.44
CA LEU A 15 7.30 -15.88 -2.50
C LEU A 15 6.43 -15.61 -1.27
N LEU A 16 5.14 -15.36 -1.47
CA LEU A 16 4.17 -15.21 -0.39
C LEU A 16 4.19 -16.42 0.55
N ASP A 17 4.08 -17.63 -0.01
CA ASP A 17 4.09 -18.88 0.78
C ASP A 17 5.37 -19.02 1.60
N ARG A 18 6.52 -18.60 1.04
CA ARG A 18 7.80 -18.63 1.75
C ARG A 18 7.90 -17.56 2.84
N LEU A 19 7.40 -16.35 2.59
CA LEU A 19 7.33 -15.30 3.61
C LEU A 19 6.40 -15.69 4.76
N GLU A 20 5.32 -16.40 4.47
CA GLU A 20 4.42 -16.94 5.48
C GLU A 20 5.08 -18.10 6.25
N ALA A 21 5.67 -19.07 5.55
CA ALA A 21 6.36 -20.21 6.18
C ALA A 21 7.55 -19.81 7.05
N THR A 22 8.23 -18.71 6.72
CA THR A 22 9.34 -18.16 7.53
C THR A 22 8.87 -17.30 8.70
N GLY A 23 7.56 -17.04 8.82
CA GLY A 23 7.02 -16.16 9.86
C GLY A 23 7.32 -14.68 9.65
N ALA A 24 7.77 -14.28 8.45
CA ALA A 24 8.16 -12.90 8.16
C ALA A 24 7.01 -11.91 8.38
N PHE A 25 5.77 -12.28 8.02
CA PHE A 25 4.60 -11.45 8.29
C PHE A 25 4.34 -11.27 9.80
N GLY A 26 4.51 -12.34 10.58
CA GLY A 26 4.43 -12.28 12.03
C GLY A 26 5.47 -11.32 12.60
N TYR A 27 6.73 -11.49 12.20
CA TYR A 27 7.81 -10.60 12.62
C TYR A 27 7.55 -9.12 12.30
N VAL A 28 7.02 -8.80 11.12
CA VAL A 28 6.67 -7.42 10.74
C VAL A 28 5.53 -6.88 11.60
N VAL A 29 4.48 -7.68 11.82
CA VAL A 29 3.36 -7.32 12.70
C VAL A 29 3.83 -7.07 14.14
N ASP A 30 4.65 -7.97 14.68
CA ASP A 30 5.17 -7.88 16.04
C ASP A 30 6.07 -6.66 16.19
N THR A 31 6.95 -6.41 15.22
CA THR A 31 7.82 -5.22 15.20
C THR A 31 6.98 -3.94 15.13
N LEU A 32 5.97 -3.90 14.27
CA LEU A 32 5.12 -2.72 14.08
C LEU A 32 4.31 -2.42 15.35
N THR A 33 3.75 -3.44 15.99
CA THR A 33 2.97 -3.30 17.23
C THR A 33 3.83 -3.07 18.47
N ALA A 34 5.11 -3.45 18.46
CA ALA A 34 6.06 -3.11 19.51
C ALA A 34 6.51 -1.65 19.45
N ILE A 35 6.67 -1.09 18.24
CA ILE A 35 7.12 0.30 18.04
C ILE A 35 5.94 1.28 18.18
N VAL A 36 4.76 0.88 17.71
CA VAL A 36 3.57 1.75 17.66
C VAL A 36 2.57 1.31 18.74
N PRO A 37 2.25 2.16 19.72
CA PRO A 37 1.27 1.84 20.75
C PRO A 37 -0.16 2.00 20.21
N PHE A 38 -0.60 1.11 19.32
CA PHE A 38 -1.93 1.22 18.69
C PHE A 38 -3.09 1.24 19.69
N HIS A 39 -2.91 0.72 20.89
CA HIS A 39 -3.91 0.77 21.97
C HIS A 39 -4.14 2.18 22.52
N ALA A 40 -3.17 3.09 22.37
CA ALA A 40 -3.25 4.48 22.82
C ALA A 40 -3.66 5.42 21.69
N LEU A 41 -3.65 4.95 20.44
CA LEU A 41 -4.05 5.71 19.28
C LEU A 41 -5.56 5.68 19.10
N SER A 42 -6.10 6.81 18.65
CA SER A 42 -7.44 6.83 18.07
C SER A 42 -7.47 6.05 16.74
N GLN A 43 -8.67 5.64 16.29
CA GLN A 43 -8.82 4.87 15.06
C GLN A 43 -8.24 5.60 13.83
N TRP A 44 -8.37 6.92 13.75
CA TRP A 44 -7.85 7.69 12.62
C TRP A 44 -6.31 7.75 12.62
N GLU A 45 -5.69 7.90 13.79
CA GLU A 45 -4.24 7.85 13.94
C GLU A 45 -3.70 6.47 13.55
N GLY A 46 -4.40 5.41 13.96
CA GLY A 46 -4.08 4.04 13.54
C GLY A 46 -4.09 3.87 12.02
N VAL A 47 -5.11 4.40 11.33
CA VAL A 47 -5.17 4.38 9.85
C VAL A 47 -3.99 5.13 9.25
N VAL A 48 -3.68 6.35 9.74
CA VAL A 48 -2.57 7.15 9.22
C VAL A 48 -1.23 6.41 9.37
N VAL A 49 -0.98 5.80 10.52
CA VAL A 49 0.25 5.03 10.76
C VAL A 49 0.34 3.82 9.82
N LEU A 50 -0.76 3.08 9.63
CA LEU A 50 -0.78 1.92 8.73
C LEU A 50 -0.57 2.32 7.27
N LEU A 51 -1.13 3.44 6.83
CA LEU A 51 -0.89 3.97 5.48
C LEU A 51 0.54 4.49 5.32
N ALA A 52 1.11 5.12 6.35
CA ALA A 52 2.51 5.54 6.34
C ALA A 52 3.45 4.33 6.23
N PHE A 53 3.18 3.25 6.97
CA PHE A 53 3.88 1.97 6.83
C PHE A 53 3.76 1.42 5.40
N ALA A 54 2.55 1.43 4.83
CA ALA A 54 2.30 0.96 3.47
C ALA A 54 3.11 1.75 2.41
N VAL A 55 3.16 3.08 2.54
CA VAL A 55 3.97 3.96 1.70
C VAL A 55 5.46 3.66 1.88
N GLY A 56 5.94 3.54 3.12
CA GLY A 56 7.34 3.23 3.41
C GLY A 56 7.79 1.93 2.77
N MET A 57 6.98 0.87 2.91
CA MET A 57 7.23 -0.41 2.24
C MET A 57 7.17 -0.28 0.71
N ARG A 58 6.25 0.51 0.17
CA ARG A 58 6.12 0.71 -1.29
C ARG A 58 7.41 1.23 -1.95
N VAL A 59 8.21 2.03 -1.23
CA VAL A 59 9.45 2.61 -1.74
C VAL A 59 10.49 1.54 -2.12
N VAL A 60 10.58 0.45 -1.35
CA VAL A 60 11.60 -0.59 -1.54
C VAL A 60 11.25 -1.61 -2.64
N PHE A 61 10.00 -1.62 -3.14
CA PHE A 61 9.56 -2.54 -4.17
C PHE A 61 9.55 -1.91 -5.57
N SER A 62 9.96 -2.70 -6.57
CA SER A 62 9.94 -2.28 -7.97
C SER A 62 8.54 -2.31 -8.60
N THR A 63 7.55 -2.97 -7.98
CA THR A 63 6.16 -2.98 -8.48
C THR A 63 5.17 -2.80 -7.32
N GLY A 64 4.08 -2.07 -7.59
CA GLY A 64 3.00 -1.89 -6.61
C GLY A 64 2.32 -3.20 -6.23
N SER A 65 2.14 -4.11 -7.19
CA SER A 65 1.53 -5.42 -6.94
C SER A 65 2.38 -6.28 -5.99
N ALA A 66 3.71 -6.30 -6.15
CA ALA A 66 4.58 -7.03 -5.22
C ALA A 66 4.56 -6.43 -3.81
N ALA A 67 4.55 -5.10 -3.71
CA ALA A 67 4.40 -4.42 -2.42
C ALA A 67 3.07 -4.79 -1.73
N LEU A 68 1.96 -4.78 -2.47
CA LEU A 68 0.64 -5.08 -1.93
C LEU A 68 0.52 -6.50 -1.37
N LEU A 69 1.20 -7.48 -1.97
CA LEU A 69 1.18 -8.84 -1.43
C LEU A 69 1.73 -8.93 -0.02
N VAL A 70 2.73 -8.11 0.31
CA VAL A 70 3.34 -8.08 1.63
C VAL A 70 2.59 -7.15 2.57
N VAL A 71 2.27 -5.95 2.09
CA VAL A 71 1.73 -4.86 2.91
C VAL A 71 0.28 -5.09 3.28
N LEU A 72 -0.56 -5.52 2.33
CA LEU A 72 -2.00 -5.64 2.54
C LEU A 72 -2.36 -6.61 3.68
N PRO A 73 -1.83 -7.85 3.76
CA PRO A 73 -2.17 -8.76 4.86
C PRO A 73 -1.70 -8.22 6.21
N VAL A 74 -0.54 -7.56 6.28
CA VAL A 74 -0.02 -6.95 7.51
C VAL A 74 -0.93 -5.80 7.96
N VAL A 75 -1.27 -4.88 7.06
CA VAL A 75 -2.13 -3.73 7.34
C VAL A 75 -3.52 -4.18 7.79
N LEU A 76 -4.11 -5.17 7.12
CA LEU A 76 -5.43 -5.68 7.51
C LEU A 76 -5.40 -6.43 8.83
N ARG A 77 -4.36 -7.24 9.09
CA ARG A 77 -4.22 -7.98 10.35
C ARG A 77 -4.07 -7.04 11.55
N VAL A 78 -3.25 -6.00 11.43
CA VAL A 78 -3.08 -4.99 12.48
C VAL A 78 -4.31 -4.08 12.58
N GLY A 79 -4.86 -3.62 11.46
CA GLY A 79 -6.02 -2.75 11.46
C GLY A 79 -7.25 -3.40 12.10
N THR A 80 -7.53 -4.66 11.75
CA THR A 80 -8.67 -5.39 12.32
C THR A 80 -8.48 -5.72 13.80
N SER A 81 -7.25 -5.98 14.26
CA SER A 81 -6.99 -6.24 15.69
C SER A 81 -7.26 -5.01 16.57
N VAL A 82 -7.25 -3.80 15.99
CA VAL A 82 -7.55 -2.53 16.67
C VAL A 82 -8.91 -1.93 16.27
N GLY A 83 -9.77 -2.74 15.64
CA GLY A 83 -11.15 -2.38 15.33
C GLY A 83 -11.34 -1.47 14.12
N ILE A 84 -10.34 -1.33 13.24
CA ILE A 84 -10.47 -0.59 11.98
C ILE A 84 -11.19 -1.48 10.95
N ALA A 85 -12.16 -0.91 10.24
CA ALA A 85 -12.93 -1.63 9.23
C ALA A 85 -12.02 -2.11 8.08
N PRO A 86 -12.02 -3.42 7.74
CA PRO A 86 -11.05 -4.00 6.80
C PRO A 86 -11.27 -3.53 5.36
N VAL A 87 -12.52 -3.35 4.91
CA VAL A 87 -12.79 -3.00 3.51
C VAL A 87 -12.36 -1.55 3.17
N PRO A 88 -12.72 -0.52 3.96
CA PRO A 88 -12.18 0.83 3.78
C PRO A 88 -10.65 0.87 3.83
N LEU A 89 -10.05 0.15 4.78
CA LEU A 89 -8.61 0.08 4.96
C LEU A 89 -7.90 -0.60 3.78
N ALA A 90 -8.48 -1.68 3.23
CA ALA A 90 -7.96 -2.35 2.04
C ALA A 90 -7.95 -1.41 0.84
N LEU A 91 -9.07 -0.72 0.58
CA LEU A 91 -9.18 0.24 -0.51
C LEU A 91 -8.14 1.36 -0.36
N ALA A 92 -8.02 1.92 0.84
CA ALA A 92 -7.04 2.96 1.14
C ALA A 92 -5.60 2.49 0.86
N THR A 93 -5.27 1.29 1.32
CA THR A 93 -3.95 0.70 1.11
C THR A 93 -3.66 0.49 -0.38
N VAL A 94 -4.60 -0.07 -1.13
CA VAL A 94 -4.46 -0.30 -2.58
C VAL A 94 -4.25 1.02 -3.33
N LEU A 95 -5.05 2.04 -3.03
CA LEU A 95 -4.94 3.35 -3.66
C LEU A 95 -3.59 4.01 -3.37
N VAL A 96 -3.18 4.05 -2.11
CA VAL A 96 -1.95 4.73 -1.69
C VAL A 96 -0.71 4.01 -2.23
N VAL A 97 -0.65 2.68 -2.12
CA VAL A 97 0.48 1.89 -2.63
C VAL A 97 0.55 1.92 -4.16
N GLY A 98 -0.61 1.90 -4.84
CA GLY A 98 -0.69 1.99 -6.29
C GLY A 98 -0.32 3.37 -6.84
N ALA A 99 -0.69 4.45 -6.14
CA ALA A 99 -0.44 5.82 -6.58
C ALA A 99 0.96 6.35 -6.22
N THR A 100 1.67 5.70 -5.29
CA THR A 100 3.00 6.14 -4.86
C THR A 100 4.08 5.63 -5.81
N THR A 101 4.85 6.57 -6.38
CA THR A 101 6.01 6.30 -7.23
C THR A 101 7.14 7.24 -6.85
N VAL A 102 8.10 6.79 -6.04
CA VAL A 102 9.19 7.65 -5.53
C VAL A 102 10.42 7.56 -6.42
N PHE A 103 10.70 6.36 -6.94
CA PHE A 103 11.88 6.09 -7.75
C PHE A 103 11.53 5.62 -9.17
N PRO A 104 12.43 5.82 -10.15
CA PRO A 104 12.17 5.45 -11.54
C PRO A 104 11.90 3.95 -11.73
N PHE A 105 12.55 3.10 -10.93
CA PHE A 105 12.36 1.65 -10.97
C PHE A 105 11.04 1.18 -10.33
N ASN A 106 10.30 2.06 -9.64
CA ASN A 106 9.03 1.71 -9.02
C ASN A 106 7.93 1.44 -10.07
N THR A 107 8.08 1.90 -11.30
CA THR A 107 7.21 1.55 -12.44
C THR A 107 7.99 1.53 -13.75
N THR A 108 7.70 0.56 -14.62
CA THR A 108 8.35 0.46 -15.94
C THR A 108 8.09 1.67 -16.82
N ALA A 109 6.90 2.27 -16.72
CA ALA A 109 6.52 3.45 -17.50
C ALA A 109 7.43 4.65 -17.22
N VAL A 110 7.73 4.92 -15.94
CA VAL A 110 8.62 6.01 -15.55
C VAL A 110 10.06 5.74 -16.00
N LEU A 111 10.54 4.50 -15.84
CA LEU A 111 11.89 4.13 -16.29
C LEU A 111 12.08 4.33 -17.81
N VAL A 112 11.08 3.94 -18.61
CA VAL A 112 11.10 4.16 -20.06
C VAL A 112 11.05 5.66 -20.39
N ALA A 113 10.22 6.42 -19.68
CA ALA A 113 10.09 7.86 -19.90
C ALA A 113 11.37 8.65 -19.55
N MET A 114 12.14 8.22 -18.54
CA MET A 114 13.44 8.82 -18.22
C MET A 114 14.56 8.45 -19.19
N THR A 115 14.52 7.24 -19.74
CA THR A 115 15.57 6.76 -20.66
C THR A 115 15.45 7.36 -22.06
N HIS A 116 14.24 7.77 -22.46
CA HIS A 116 13.95 8.23 -23.83
C HIS A 116 13.33 9.64 -23.87
N GLY A 117 13.07 10.27 -22.73
CA GLY A 117 12.41 11.58 -22.63
C GLY A 117 13.21 12.57 -21.77
N PRO A 118 12.81 13.86 -21.77
CA PRO A 118 13.49 14.92 -21.04
C PRO A 118 13.10 14.95 -19.56
N ILE A 119 12.94 13.77 -18.92
CA ILE A 119 12.43 13.63 -17.55
C ILE A 119 13.58 13.27 -16.62
N ASP A 120 13.81 14.10 -15.61
CA ASP A 120 14.82 13.86 -14.58
C ASP A 120 14.22 13.22 -13.32
N SER A 121 15.08 12.70 -12.43
CA SER A 121 14.67 12.06 -11.17
C SER A 121 13.80 12.96 -10.28
N MET A 122 13.99 14.28 -10.35
CA MET A 122 13.20 15.24 -9.58
C MET A 122 11.76 15.35 -10.08
N ASP A 123 11.56 15.24 -11.40
CA ASP A 123 10.22 15.25 -12.00
C ASP A 123 9.45 13.99 -11.62
N VAL A 124 10.14 12.84 -11.57
CA VAL A 124 9.58 11.58 -11.06
C VAL A 124 9.13 11.72 -9.62
N LEU A 125 9.99 12.26 -8.76
CA LEU A 125 9.65 12.44 -7.35
C LEU A 125 8.46 13.39 -7.17
N ARG A 126 8.43 14.53 -7.90
CA ARG A 126 7.32 15.48 -7.86
C ARG A 126 6.02 14.85 -8.35
N PHE A 127 6.08 14.13 -9.47
CA PHE A 127 4.92 13.40 -10.00
C PHE A 127 4.40 12.40 -8.96
N GLY A 128 5.30 11.61 -8.37
CA GLY A 128 4.98 10.65 -7.31
C GLY A 128 4.34 11.28 -6.08
N LEU A 129 4.83 12.43 -5.64
CA LEU A 129 4.26 13.18 -4.52
C LEU A 129 2.86 13.70 -4.87
N VAL A 130 2.67 14.25 -6.06
CA VAL A 130 1.36 14.74 -6.52
C VAL A 130 0.35 13.60 -6.60
N THR A 131 0.72 12.45 -7.16
CA THR A 131 -0.17 11.29 -7.25
C THR A 131 -0.45 10.67 -5.88
N ALA A 132 0.54 10.61 -4.98
CA ALA A 132 0.35 10.15 -3.61
C ALA A 132 -0.60 11.06 -2.81
N ILE A 133 -0.41 12.38 -2.88
CA ILE A 133 -1.30 13.36 -2.24
C ILE A 133 -2.72 13.24 -2.80
N SER A 134 -2.86 13.10 -4.12
CA SER A 134 -4.17 12.91 -4.77
C SER A 134 -4.86 11.63 -4.26
N ALA A 135 -4.12 10.53 -4.11
CA ALA A 135 -4.66 9.30 -3.54
C ALA A 135 -5.07 9.48 -2.07
N LEU A 136 -4.28 10.18 -1.25
CA LEU A 136 -4.64 10.48 0.14
C LEU A 136 -5.92 11.32 0.23
N VAL A 137 -6.09 12.30 -0.65
CA VAL A 137 -7.33 13.09 -0.75
C VAL A 137 -8.51 12.19 -1.11
N VAL A 138 -8.36 11.32 -2.11
CA VAL A 138 -9.42 10.37 -2.49
C VAL A 138 -9.75 9.42 -1.33
N VAL A 139 -8.76 8.93 -0.60
CA VAL A 139 -8.96 8.10 0.59
C VAL A 139 -9.73 8.86 1.67
N ALA A 140 -9.33 10.09 1.99
CA ALA A 140 -10.02 10.92 2.97
C ALA A 140 -11.47 11.19 2.58
N LEU A 141 -11.72 11.55 1.32
CA LEU A 141 -13.08 11.74 0.79
C LEU A 141 -13.89 10.44 0.82
N SER A 142 -13.26 9.30 0.53
CA SER A 142 -13.93 8.01 0.62
C SER A 142 -14.37 7.70 2.06
N TRP A 143 -13.53 8.04 3.04
CA TRP A 143 -13.80 7.78 4.45
C TRP A 143 -14.87 8.69 5.03
N LEU A 144 -14.90 9.96 4.60
CA LEU A 144 -15.82 10.97 5.11
C LEU A 144 -17.17 10.97 4.39
N LEU A 145 -17.20 10.66 3.09
CA LEU A 145 -18.39 10.81 2.25
C LEU A 145 -18.91 9.45 1.77
N TYR A 146 -18.05 8.65 1.14
CA TYR A 146 -18.48 7.42 0.48
C TYR A 146 -18.88 6.32 1.46
N TRP A 147 -18.03 5.99 2.44
CA TRP A 147 -18.32 4.88 3.36
C TRP A 147 -19.51 5.15 4.28
N PRO A 148 -19.69 6.35 4.87
CA PRO A 148 -20.88 6.66 5.65
C PRO A 148 -22.16 6.57 4.82
N PHE A 149 -22.12 7.04 3.56
CA PHE A 149 -23.25 6.90 2.63
C PHE A 149 -23.51 5.44 2.25
N ALA A 150 -22.49 4.72 1.80
CA ALA A 150 -22.60 3.34 1.34
C ALA A 150 -23.05 2.39 2.47
N LEU A 151 -22.46 2.50 3.67
CA LEU A 151 -22.84 1.69 4.83
C LEU A 151 -24.18 2.14 5.44
N GLY A 152 -24.55 3.41 5.28
CA GLY A 152 -25.86 3.93 5.69
C GLY A 152 -27.00 3.49 4.78
N VAL A 153 -26.74 3.24 3.50
CA VAL A 153 -27.71 2.75 2.51
C VAL A 153 -27.93 1.22 2.60
N ILE A 154 -27.02 0.47 3.20
CA ILE A 154 -27.09 -1.00 3.33
C ILE A 154 -27.77 -1.44 4.66
N ARG A 155 -28.38 -0.51 5.40
CA ARG A 155 -29.25 -0.82 6.56
C ARG A 155 -30.72 -0.70 6.18
#